data_AF-A0A7R9MH43-F1
#
_entry.id   AF-A0A7R9MH43-F1
#
_cell.length_a   1.000
_cell.length_b   1.000
_cell.length_c   1.000
_cell.angle_alpha   90.00
_cell.angle_beta   90.00
_cell.angle_gamma   90.00
#
_symmetry.space_group_name_H-M   'P 1'
#
loop_
_entity.id
_entity.type
_entity.pdbx_description
1 polymer ?
#
loop_
_entity_poly.entity_id
_entity_poly.type
_entity_poly.pdbx_seq_one_letter_code
_entity_poly.pdbx_strand_id
1 'polypeptide(L)'
;MSSDTQDSNNNPKHIPIEESITSAQKIYLQTIASNDICKGLAELEPHVSKSVYHSFLKCVGLIIIAFSSMSKEDIDKASESVTVLAKQTNKIRKHGILISALKMVKTPNYNKYTDLELHAELLHTFYLAMSALICGMETHNIYGLIKVAYRLQKFIKNFKGCRVILKKRKQWENETSRLHFEAGVRFANGLKNLAISQIPPKILRVINILGYKGQESVGLEELNKAAFELPGMNSRFARMFFIAYWLYGKSHGGLGLKKDLQMCEGIIKKELEDHPKAIVYLGFQAKLEQVKGNIDVSIKLNEELLKNEYTAFHKAVHFELMFSHALKSEWDECIKYAELVRKGTEHSPTYTTYAEAVFRYVKCIEAMDVQ
;
A
#
# COMPACT_ATOMS: atom_id res chain seq x y z
N MET A 1 27.87 -7.54 -54.20
CA MET A 1 27.53 -6.37 -53.35
C MET A 1 26.30 -6.73 -52.54
N SER A 2 26.54 -7.36 -51.40
CA SER A 2 25.55 -7.69 -50.37
C SER A 2 25.41 -6.48 -49.44
N SER A 3 24.22 -5.87 -49.41
CA SER A 3 23.89 -4.83 -48.44
C SER A 3 23.25 -5.48 -47.21
N ASP A 4 24.05 -5.62 -46.15
CA ASP A 4 23.60 -5.98 -44.82
C ASP A 4 22.66 -4.89 -44.27
N THR A 5 21.38 -5.21 -44.09
CA THR A 5 20.49 -4.43 -43.24
C THR A 5 20.69 -4.86 -41.79
N GLN A 6 21.42 -4.03 -41.05
CA GLN A 6 21.55 -4.09 -39.60
C GLN A 6 20.17 -3.92 -38.95
N ASP A 7 19.62 -5.03 -38.45
CA ASP A 7 18.44 -5.06 -37.60
C ASP A 7 18.84 -4.60 -36.18
N SER A 8 18.99 -3.29 -36.00
CA SER A 8 19.33 -2.67 -34.70
C SER A 8 18.05 -2.40 -33.89
N ASN A 9 17.37 -3.46 -33.49
CA ASN A 9 16.25 -3.40 -32.54
C ASN A 9 16.80 -3.27 -31.10
N ASN A 10 17.45 -2.14 -30.82
CA ASN A 10 18.15 -1.90 -29.56
C ASN A 10 17.18 -1.41 -28.47
N ASN A 11 16.17 -2.23 -28.15
CA ASN A 11 15.42 -2.04 -26.91
C ASN A 11 16.39 -2.34 -25.75
N PRO A 12 16.56 -1.43 -24.76
CA PRO A 12 17.43 -1.69 -23.63
C PRO A 12 16.97 -2.99 -22.95
N LYS A 13 17.88 -3.97 -22.91
CA LYS A 13 17.62 -5.30 -22.36
C LYS A 13 17.09 -5.15 -20.93
N HIS A 14 15.92 -5.71 -20.66
CA HIS A 14 15.33 -5.67 -19.32
C HIS A 14 16.26 -6.40 -18.34
N ILE A 15 16.36 -5.89 -17.11
CA ILE A 15 17.19 -6.49 -16.06
C ILE A 15 16.63 -7.90 -15.73
N PRO A 16 17.47 -8.94 -15.58
CA PRO A 16 17.04 -10.27 -15.14
C PRO A 16 16.19 -10.21 -13.87
N ILE A 17 15.22 -11.12 -13.73
CA ILE A 17 14.21 -11.03 -12.67
C ILE A 17 14.81 -11.09 -11.26
N GLU A 18 15.79 -11.96 -11.05
CA GLU A 18 16.47 -12.13 -9.76
C GLU A 18 17.27 -10.87 -9.37
N GLU A 19 18.03 -10.31 -10.31
CA GLU A 19 18.76 -9.06 -10.11
C GLU A 19 17.79 -7.91 -9.83
N SER A 20 16.70 -7.83 -10.60
CA SER A 20 15.62 -6.85 -10.44
C SER A 20 14.97 -6.92 -9.05
N ILE A 21 14.74 -8.10 -8.49
CA ILE A 21 14.22 -8.29 -7.12
C ILE A 21 15.26 -7.86 -6.09
N THR A 22 16.48 -8.38 -6.22
CA THR A 22 17.53 -8.25 -5.20
C THR A 22 18.01 -6.80 -5.06
N SER A 23 18.25 -6.11 -6.19
CA SER A 23 18.68 -4.70 -6.20
C SER A 23 17.58 -3.76 -5.71
N ALA A 24 16.33 -3.95 -6.13
CA ALA A 24 15.20 -3.16 -5.60
C ALA A 24 15.04 -3.36 -4.08
N GLN A 25 15.15 -4.60 -3.60
CA GLN A 25 15.10 -4.90 -2.17
C GLN A 25 16.25 -4.23 -1.41
N LYS A 26 17.46 -4.19 -1.97
CA LYS A 26 18.60 -3.49 -1.37
C LYS A 26 18.31 -1.99 -1.21
N ILE A 27 17.80 -1.33 -2.27
CA ILE A 27 17.45 0.10 -2.21
C ILE A 27 16.37 0.34 -1.16
N TYR A 28 15.34 -0.52 -1.10
CA TYR A 28 14.30 -0.43 -0.05
C TYR A 28 14.89 -0.49 1.36
N LEU A 29 15.78 -1.45 1.64
CA LEU A 29 16.40 -1.58 2.97
C LEU A 29 17.28 -0.38 3.31
N GLN A 30 18.04 0.12 2.35
CA GLN A 30 18.86 1.33 2.52
C GLN A 30 17.99 2.55 2.81
N THR A 31 16.87 2.69 2.09
CA THR A 31 15.90 3.78 2.28
C THR A 31 15.31 3.79 3.69
N ILE A 32 14.93 2.61 4.20
CA ILE A 32 14.41 2.49 5.57
C ILE A 32 15.50 2.78 6.60
N ALA A 33 16.71 2.24 6.40
CA ALA A 33 17.82 2.44 7.32
C ALA A 33 18.27 3.91 7.40
N SER A 34 18.30 4.62 6.27
CA SER A 34 18.66 6.05 6.22
C SER A 34 17.50 6.96 6.62
N ASN A 35 16.27 6.45 6.63
CA ASN A 35 15.04 7.23 6.74
C ASN A 35 14.95 8.37 5.71
N ASP A 36 15.46 8.13 4.50
CA ASP A 36 15.50 9.11 3.42
C ASP A 36 14.77 8.56 2.20
N ILE A 37 13.45 8.74 2.20
CA ILE A 37 12.56 8.23 1.16
C ILE A 37 12.81 8.96 -0.17
N CYS A 38 13.15 10.25 -0.13
CA CYS A 38 13.48 11.02 -1.33
C CYS A 38 14.71 10.47 -2.03
N LYS A 39 15.79 10.22 -1.29
CA LYS A 39 17.00 9.59 -1.82
C LYS A 39 16.70 8.19 -2.35
N GLY A 40 15.94 7.38 -1.60
CA GLY A 40 15.51 6.06 -2.05
C GLY A 40 14.77 6.10 -3.40
N LEU A 41 13.83 7.04 -3.56
CA LEU A 41 13.10 7.22 -4.81
C LEU A 41 14.01 7.69 -5.96
N ALA A 42 14.96 8.58 -5.68
CA ALA A 42 15.95 9.05 -6.66
C ALA A 42 16.87 7.91 -7.12
N GLU A 43 17.28 7.02 -6.21
CA GLU A 43 18.07 5.82 -6.54
C GLU A 43 17.30 4.82 -7.41
N LEU A 44 15.96 4.78 -7.34
CA LEU A 44 15.13 3.92 -8.20
C LEU A 44 14.97 4.48 -9.62
N GLU A 45 15.04 5.80 -9.79
CA GLU A 45 14.71 6.51 -11.04
C GLU A 45 15.44 5.95 -12.27
N PRO A 46 16.77 5.71 -12.25
CA PRO A 46 17.49 5.23 -13.44
C PRO A 46 17.04 3.83 -13.89
N HIS A 47 16.42 3.06 -13.00
CA HIS A 47 16.08 1.66 -13.21
C HIS A 47 14.62 1.44 -13.59
N VAL A 48 13.71 2.39 -13.34
CA VAL A 48 12.26 2.17 -13.51
C VAL A 48 11.84 1.84 -14.94
N SER A 49 12.64 2.23 -15.93
CA SER A 49 12.38 1.93 -17.35
C SER A 49 12.83 0.53 -17.78
N LYS A 50 13.67 -0.14 -16.97
CA LYS A 50 14.34 -1.42 -17.28
C LYS A 50 14.10 -2.52 -16.24
N SER A 51 13.42 -2.21 -15.13
CA SER A 51 13.07 -3.16 -14.08
C SER A 51 11.65 -2.95 -13.56
N VAL A 52 10.84 -4.00 -13.69
CA VAL A 52 9.49 -4.05 -13.10
C VAL A 52 9.48 -3.89 -11.57
N TYR A 53 10.51 -4.35 -10.85
CA TYR A 53 10.53 -4.26 -9.38
C TYR A 53 11.01 -2.91 -8.86
N HIS A 54 11.94 -2.23 -9.53
CA HIS A 54 12.26 -0.84 -9.20
C HIS A 54 11.07 0.07 -9.47
N SER A 55 10.39 -0.13 -10.61
CA SER A 55 9.15 0.61 -10.93
C SER A 55 8.05 0.33 -9.90
N PHE A 56 7.87 -0.92 -9.48
CA PHE A 56 6.90 -1.29 -8.45
C PHE A 56 7.23 -0.66 -7.08
N LEU A 57 8.47 -0.77 -6.63
CA LEU A 57 8.91 -0.18 -5.37
C LEU A 57 8.75 1.35 -5.36
N LYS A 58 9.09 2.02 -6.48
CA LYS A 58 8.87 3.47 -6.63
C LYS A 58 7.39 3.83 -6.50
N CYS A 59 6.49 3.05 -7.11
CA CYS A 59 5.04 3.24 -6.94
C CYS A 59 4.62 3.11 -5.48
N VAL A 60 5.09 2.08 -4.77
CA VAL A 60 4.75 1.88 -3.35
C VAL A 60 5.23 3.05 -2.50
N GLY A 61 6.47 3.51 -2.70
CA GLY A 61 7.01 4.67 -1.97
C GLY A 61 6.22 5.95 -2.22
N LEU A 62 5.90 6.26 -3.48
CA LEU A 62 5.10 7.44 -3.82
C LEU A 62 3.66 7.35 -3.30
N ILE A 63 3.07 6.16 -3.26
CA ILE A 63 1.75 5.96 -2.65
C ILE A 63 1.80 6.22 -1.14
N ILE A 64 2.83 5.74 -0.42
CA ILE A 64 3.00 6.02 1.01
C ILE A 64 3.09 7.54 1.24
N ILE A 65 3.85 8.25 0.41
CA ILE A 65 3.94 9.73 0.47
C ILE A 65 2.58 10.36 0.20
N ALA A 66 1.89 9.97 -0.88
CA ALA A 66 0.59 10.52 -1.22
C ALA A 66 -0.46 10.30 -0.12
N PHE A 67 -0.43 9.13 0.55
CA PHE A 67 -1.29 8.86 1.71
C PHE A 67 -0.93 9.71 2.93
N SER A 68 0.35 9.95 3.14
CA SER A 68 0.83 10.68 4.33
C SER A 68 0.63 12.18 4.19
N SER A 69 0.86 12.70 2.99
CA SER A 69 0.75 14.13 2.69
C SER A 69 -0.65 14.54 2.25
N MET A 70 -1.44 13.65 1.64
CA MET A 70 -2.75 13.97 1.04
C MET A 70 -2.71 15.26 0.19
N SER A 71 -1.58 15.51 -0.47
CA SER A 71 -1.37 16.66 -1.35
C SER A 71 -1.70 16.27 -2.79
N LYS A 72 -2.25 17.21 -3.56
CA LYS A 72 -2.56 16.95 -4.97
C LYS A 72 -1.30 16.59 -5.77
N GLU A 73 -0.20 17.29 -5.50
CA GLU A 73 1.10 17.06 -6.13
C GLU A 73 1.62 15.63 -5.91
N ASP A 74 1.58 15.11 -4.68
CA ASP A 74 2.08 13.76 -4.40
C ASP A 74 1.14 12.68 -4.93
N ILE A 75 -0.17 12.92 -4.92
CA ILE A 75 -1.16 12.06 -5.56
C ILE A 75 -0.90 11.98 -7.08
N ASP A 76 -0.60 13.10 -7.73
CA ASP A 76 -0.29 13.15 -9.16
C ASP A 76 1.00 12.39 -9.48
N LYS A 77 2.07 12.57 -8.69
CA LYS A 77 3.31 11.79 -8.79
C LYS A 77 3.06 10.29 -8.63
N ALA A 78 2.24 9.90 -7.65
CA ALA A 78 1.85 8.50 -7.46
C ALA A 78 1.07 7.97 -8.67
N SER A 79 0.12 8.74 -9.20
CA SER A 79 -0.70 8.40 -10.37
C SER A 79 0.15 8.19 -11.63
N GLU A 80 1.12 9.08 -11.86
CA GLU A 80 2.09 8.95 -12.95
C GLU A 80 2.94 7.68 -12.81
N SER A 81 3.48 7.43 -11.60
CA SER A 81 4.32 6.24 -11.36
C SER A 81 3.57 4.94 -11.63
N VAL A 82 2.31 4.87 -11.22
CA VAL A 82 1.43 3.72 -11.44
C VAL A 82 1.13 3.53 -12.94
N THR A 83 1.06 4.62 -13.72
CA THR A 83 0.98 4.56 -15.19
C THR A 83 2.27 4.04 -15.82
N VAL A 84 3.44 4.44 -15.31
CA VAL A 84 4.74 3.91 -15.75
C VAL A 84 4.83 2.40 -15.50
N LEU A 85 4.46 1.92 -14.31
CA LEU A 85 4.43 0.49 -13.99
C LEU A 85 3.48 -0.29 -14.92
N ALA A 86 2.32 0.27 -15.23
CA ALA A 86 1.38 -0.33 -16.17
C ALA A 86 2.00 -0.51 -17.56
N LYS A 87 2.67 0.53 -18.07
CA LYS A 87 3.38 0.49 -19.35
C LYS A 87 4.50 -0.55 -19.33
N GLN A 88 5.31 -0.60 -18.27
CA GLN A 88 6.42 -1.55 -18.14
C GLN A 88 5.94 -3.00 -18.13
N THR A 89 4.98 -3.29 -17.26
CA THR A 89 4.41 -4.64 -17.17
C THR A 89 3.72 -5.06 -18.47
N ASN A 90 2.98 -4.16 -19.15
CA ASN A 90 2.32 -4.47 -20.41
C ASN A 90 3.29 -4.80 -21.56
N LYS A 91 4.50 -4.21 -21.60
CA LYS A 91 5.51 -4.55 -22.61
C LYS A 91 6.03 -5.99 -22.50
N ILE A 92 5.98 -6.55 -21.29
CA ILE A 92 6.61 -7.83 -20.95
C ILE A 92 5.57 -8.96 -20.93
N ARG A 93 4.36 -8.68 -20.43
CA ARG A 93 3.30 -9.68 -20.27
C ARG A 93 2.88 -10.31 -21.59
N LYS A 94 2.57 -11.60 -21.57
CA LYS A 94 1.85 -12.24 -22.69
C LYS A 94 0.36 -12.20 -22.43
N HIS A 95 -0.33 -11.34 -23.17
CA HIS A 95 -1.78 -11.21 -23.06
C HIS A 95 -2.49 -12.56 -23.17
N GLY A 96 -3.43 -12.79 -22.25
CA GLY A 96 -4.23 -14.01 -22.23
C GLY A 96 -3.67 -15.13 -21.33
N ILE A 97 -2.46 -15.03 -20.76
CA ILE A 97 -1.96 -16.02 -19.77
C ILE A 97 -2.98 -16.20 -18.65
N LEU A 98 -3.37 -15.11 -17.98
CA LEU A 98 -4.28 -15.17 -16.84
C LEU A 98 -5.68 -15.65 -17.24
N ILE A 99 -6.16 -15.29 -18.43
CA ILE A 99 -7.45 -15.75 -18.96
C ILE A 99 -7.40 -17.25 -19.24
N SER A 100 -6.34 -17.74 -19.88
CA SER A 100 -6.14 -19.16 -20.15
C SER A 100 -6.03 -19.96 -18.85
N ALA A 101 -5.45 -19.37 -17.79
CA ALA A 101 -5.39 -20.00 -16.48
C ALA A 101 -6.75 -20.19 -15.81
N LEU A 102 -7.75 -19.40 -16.19
CA LEU A 102 -9.12 -19.53 -15.69
C LEU A 102 -9.96 -20.52 -16.52
N LYS A 103 -9.53 -20.87 -17.75
CA LYS A 103 -10.26 -21.84 -18.60
C LYS A 103 -9.87 -23.27 -18.19
N MET A 104 -10.85 -24.05 -17.71
CA MET A 104 -10.64 -25.44 -17.24
C MET A 104 -10.57 -26.49 -18.37
N VAL A 105 -10.61 -26.07 -19.65
CA VAL A 105 -10.79 -26.98 -20.80
C VAL A 105 -9.45 -27.56 -21.32
N LYS A 106 -8.35 -26.81 -21.23
CA LYS A 106 -6.97 -27.30 -21.46
C LYS A 106 -6.05 -26.54 -20.52
N THR A 107 -5.39 -27.23 -19.60
CA THR A 107 -4.41 -26.62 -18.70
C THR A 107 -3.23 -26.11 -19.53
N PRO A 108 -2.98 -24.79 -19.59
CA PRO A 108 -1.80 -24.27 -20.27
C PRO A 108 -0.53 -24.83 -19.61
N ASN A 109 0.47 -25.22 -20.41
CA ASN A 109 1.80 -25.48 -19.86
C ASN A 109 2.42 -24.14 -19.43
N TYR A 110 2.38 -23.83 -18.13
CA TYR A 110 2.94 -22.58 -17.60
C TYR A 110 4.47 -22.54 -17.56
N ASN A 111 5.14 -23.69 -17.68
CA ASN A 111 6.60 -23.76 -17.68
C ASN A 111 7.20 -23.15 -18.97
N LYS A 112 6.38 -22.87 -19.99
CA LYS A 112 6.83 -22.22 -21.23
C LYS A 112 7.06 -20.71 -21.11
N TYR A 113 6.58 -20.09 -20.02
CA TYR A 113 6.72 -18.66 -19.78
C TYR A 113 7.97 -18.41 -18.95
N THR A 114 8.64 -17.29 -19.16
CA THR A 114 9.77 -16.90 -18.30
C THR A 114 9.27 -16.46 -16.93
N ASP A 115 10.13 -16.51 -15.92
CA ASP A 115 9.80 -15.98 -14.59
C ASP A 115 9.48 -14.48 -14.70
N LEU A 116 10.23 -13.74 -15.51
CA LEU A 116 9.98 -12.31 -15.77
C LEU A 116 8.57 -12.04 -16.32
N GLU A 117 8.08 -12.85 -17.27
CA GLU A 117 6.73 -12.71 -17.82
C GLU A 117 5.65 -12.91 -16.75
N LEU A 118 5.84 -13.89 -15.86
CA LEU A 118 4.90 -14.15 -14.77
C LEU A 118 4.93 -13.04 -13.72
N HIS A 119 6.13 -12.61 -13.32
CA HIS A 119 6.26 -11.48 -12.39
C HIS A 119 5.65 -10.20 -12.96
N ALA A 120 5.74 -9.96 -14.27
CA ALA A 120 5.05 -8.85 -14.91
C ALA A 120 3.51 -8.99 -14.83
N GLU A 121 2.96 -10.20 -14.96
CA GLU A 121 1.52 -10.46 -14.73
C GLU A 121 1.10 -10.16 -13.28
N LEU A 122 1.90 -10.57 -12.30
CA LEU A 122 1.65 -10.31 -10.89
C LEU A 122 1.74 -8.81 -10.55
N LEU A 123 2.78 -8.12 -11.02
CA LEU A 123 2.97 -6.69 -10.77
C LEU A 123 1.94 -5.83 -11.50
N HIS A 124 1.46 -6.27 -12.68
CA HIS A 124 0.31 -5.62 -13.30
C HIS A 124 -0.98 -5.83 -12.50
N THR A 125 -1.10 -6.96 -11.82
CA THR A 125 -2.20 -7.18 -10.88
C THR A 125 -2.11 -6.20 -9.72
N PHE A 126 -0.94 -6.03 -9.09
CA PHE A 126 -0.74 -5.01 -8.05
C PHE A 126 -0.99 -3.58 -8.55
N TYR A 127 -0.56 -3.25 -9.78
CA TYR A 127 -0.89 -1.97 -10.43
C TYR A 127 -2.39 -1.67 -10.40
N LEU A 128 -3.25 -2.66 -10.71
CA LEU A 128 -4.69 -2.43 -10.71
C LEU A 128 -5.23 -2.07 -9.32
N ALA A 129 -4.70 -2.70 -8.26
CA ALA A 129 -5.06 -2.38 -6.88
C ALA A 129 -4.57 -0.98 -6.48
N MET A 130 -3.30 -0.66 -6.76
CA MET A 130 -2.72 0.66 -6.48
C MET A 130 -3.42 1.77 -7.27
N SER A 131 -3.76 1.52 -8.53
CA SER A 131 -4.50 2.45 -9.37
C SER A 131 -5.94 2.63 -8.90
N ALA A 132 -6.58 1.59 -8.36
CA ALA A 132 -7.89 1.73 -7.71
C ALA A 132 -7.79 2.59 -6.44
N LEU A 133 -6.73 2.41 -5.66
CA LEU A 133 -6.47 3.16 -4.44
C LEU A 133 -6.31 4.67 -4.72
N ILE A 134 -5.41 5.03 -5.64
CA ILE A 134 -5.18 6.44 -6.03
C ILE A 134 -6.45 7.08 -6.60
N CYS A 135 -7.15 6.37 -7.49
CA CYS A 135 -8.42 6.88 -8.04
C CYS A 135 -9.50 7.04 -6.96
N GLY A 136 -9.45 6.26 -5.88
CA GLY A 136 -10.32 6.42 -4.73
C GLY A 136 -10.00 7.68 -3.92
N MET A 137 -8.73 8.11 -3.88
CA MET A 137 -8.33 9.36 -3.23
C MET A 137 -8.75 10.59 -4.05
N GLU A 138 -8.79 10.47 -5.38
CA GLU A 138 -9.13 11.57 -6.29
C GLU A 138 -10.63 11.68 -6.61
N THR A 139 -11.44 10.69 -6.22
CA THR A 139 -12.83 10.62 -6.69
C THR A 139 -13.78 11.47 -5.86
N HIS A 140 -14.48 12.38 -6.55
CA HIS A 140 -15.57 13.19 -5.98
C HIS A 140 -16.94 12.90 -6.62
N ASN A 141 -17.03 11.87 -7.47
CA ASN A 141 -18.24 11.57 -8.23
C ASN A 141 -18.40 10.07 -8.51
N ILE A 142 -19.61 9.68 -8.92
CA ILE A 142 -19.95 8.28 -9.15
C ILE A 142 -19.15 7.64 -10.30
N TYR A 143 -18.74 8.42 -11.30
CA TYR A 143 -17.93 7.91 -12.41
C TYR A 143 -16.55 7.44 -11.94
N GLY A 144 -15.92 8.17 -11.01
CA GLY A 144 -14.67 7.73 -10.41
C GLY A 144 -14.85 6.47 -9.56
N LEU A 145 -15.95 6.37 -8.80
CA LEU A 145 -16.29 5.14 -8.06
C LEU A 145 -16.47 3.92 -9.00
N ILE A 146 -17.09 4.11 -10.17
CA ILE A 146 -17.20 3.05 -11.20
C ILE A 146 -15.82 2.63 -11.71
N LYS A 147 -14.90 3.57 -11.94
CA LYS A 147 -13.51 3.25 -12.34
C LYS A 147 -12.76 2.47 -11.27
N VAL A 148 -12.89 2.87 -9.99
CA VAL A 148 -12.33 2.15 -8.84
C VAL A 148 -12.87 0.71 -8.82
N ALA A 149 -14.20 0.55 -8.88
CA ALA A 149 -14.85 -0.75 -8.88
C ALA A 149 -14.33 -1.61 -10.04
N TYR A 150 -14.30 -1.10 -11.26
CA TYR A 150 -13.80 -1.79 -12.45
C TYR A 150 -12.35 -2.28 -12.30
N ARG A 151 -11.46 -1.43 -11.77
CA ARG A 151 -10.05 -1.78 -11.50
C ARG A 151 -9.94 -2.89 -10.46
N LEU A 152 -10.73 -2.84 -9.39
CA LEU A 152 -10.78 -3.89 -8.37
C LEU A 152 -11.28 -5.23 -8.93
N GLN A 153 -12.26 -5.25 -9.84
CA GLN A 153 -12.71 -6.52 -10.43
C GLN A 153 -11.64 -7.14 -11.32
N LYS A 154 -10.95 -6.31 -12.11
CA LYS A 154 -9.80 -6.76 -12.90
C LYS A 154 -8.70 -7.30 -11.99
N PHE A 155 -8.40 -6.62 -10.89
CA PHE A 155 -7.45 -7.11 -9.88
C PHE A 155 -7.86 -8.50 -9.36
N ILE A 156 -9.11 -8.68 -8.91
CA ILE A 156 -9.62 -9.97 -8.43
C ILE A 156 -9.50 -11.06 -9.49
N LYS A 157 -9.86 -10.76 -10.75
CA LYS A 157 -9.80 -11.70 -11.86
C LYS A 157 -8.36 -12.10 -12.18
N ASN A 158 -7.45 -11.14 -12.33
CA ASN A 158 -6.05 -11.37 -12.65
C ASN A 158 -5.34 -12.15 -11.54
N PHE A 159 -5.64 -11.80 -10.29
CA PHE A 159 -5.15 -12.49 -9.11
C PHE A 159 -5.50 -13.99 -9.13
N LYS A 160 -6.74 -14.36 -9.49
CA LYS A 160 -7.13 -15.77 -9.62
C LYS A 160 -6.22 -16.53 -10.60
N GLY A 161 -5.85 -15.88 -11.72
CA GLY A 161 -4.88 -16.44 -12.67
C GLY A 161 -3.49 -16.64 -12.05
N CYS A 162 -2.98 -15.65 -11.31
CA CYS A 162 -1.69 -15.75 -10.62
C CYS A 162 -1.64 -16.89 -9.61
N ARG A 163 -2.74 -17.13 -8.86
CA ARG A 163 -2.83 -18.29 -7.96
C ARG A 163 -2.78 -19.62 -8.70
N VAL A 164 -3.46 -19.73 -9.85
CA VAL A 164 -3.47 -20.96 -10.64
C VAL A 164 -2.06 -21.25 -11.15
N ILE A 165 -1.34 -20.21 -11.60
CA ILE A 165 0.05 -20.32 -12.03
C ILE A 165 0.94 -20.83 -10.88
N LEU A 166 0.87 -20.19 -9.70
CA LEU A 166 1.62 -20.61 -8.52
C LEU A 166 1.38 -22.10 -8.18
N LYS A 167 0.13 -22.57 -8.28
CA LYS A 167 -0.22 -23.97 -7.97
C LYS A 167 0.19 -24.98 -9.03
N LYS A 168 0.24 -24.58 -10.31
CA LYS A 168 0.37 -25.51 -11.44
C LYS A 168 1.73 -25.48 -12.12
N ARG A 169 2.48 -24.38 -12.00
CA ARG A 169 3.85 -24.28 -12.54
C ARG A 169 4.79 -25.11 -11.68
N LYS A 170 5.64 -25.91 -12.33
CA LYS A 170 6.58 -26.84 -11.66
C LYS A 170 8.03 -26.41 -11.79
N GLN A 171 8.36 -25.66 -12.84
CA GLN A 171 9.72 -25.21 -13.14
C GLN A 171 9.80 -23.70 -12.98
N TRP A 172 10.77 -23.24 -12.20
CA TRP A 172 11.12 -21.84 -12.01
C TRP A 172 12.59 -21.67 -12.40
N GLU A 173 12.97 -20.50 -12.92
CA GLU A 173 14.34 -20.23 -13.35
C GLU A 173 15.28 -20.21 -12.14
N ASN A 174 14.80 -19.70 -11.01
CA ASN A 174 15.49 -19.76 -9.73
C ASN A 174 14.50 -19.71 -8.55
N GLU A 175 14.97 -20.16 -7.39
CA GLU A 175 14.17 -20.27 -6.18
C GLU A 175 13.79 -18.90 -5.59
N THR A 176 14.67 -17.90 -5.70
CA THR A 176 14.41 -16.52 -5.27
C THR A 176 13.18 -15.95 -5.97
N SER A 177 13.07 -16.14 -7.29
CA SER A 177 11.94 -15.71 -8.09
C SER A 177 10.66 -16.43 -7.66
N ARG A 178 10.71 -17.76 -7.51
CA ARG A 178 9.57 -18.56 -7.06
C ARG A 178 9.01 -18.08 -5.72
N LEU A 179 9.88 -17.95 -4.71
CA LEU A 179 9.49 -17.53 -3.37
C LEU A 179 8.95 -16.09 -3.36
N HIS A 180 9.57 -15.19 -4.13
CA HIS A 180 9.10 -13.81 -4.23
C HIS A 180 7.74 -13.69 -4.95
N PHE A 181 7.51 -14.52 -5.97
CA PHE A 181 6.21 -14.64 -6.64
C PHE A 181 5.16 -15.19 -5.68
N GLU A 182 5.48 -16.25 -4.94
CA GLU A 182 4.60 -16.82 -3.93
C GLU A 182 4.21 -15.78 -2.86
N ALA A 183 5.19 -15.05 -2.33
CA ALA A 183 4.95 -13.98 -1.36
C ALA A 183 4.00 -12.92 -1.91
N GLY A 184 4.19 -12.49 -3.15
CA GLY A 184 3.31 -11.51 -3.79
C GLY A 184 1.89 -12.05 -4.05
N VAL A 185 1.74 -13.31 -4.46
CA VAL A 185 0.40 -13.92 -4.62
C VAL A 185 -0.31 -14.04 -3.28
N ARG A 186 0.37 -14.49 -2.22
CA ARG A 186 -0.24 -14.59 -0.89
C ARG A 186 -0.60 -13.22 -0.33
N PHE A 187 0.29 -12.24 -0.46
CA PHE A 187 0.04 -10.86 -0.07
C PHE A 187 -1.19 -10.28 -0.79
N ALA A 188 -1.28 -10.45 -2.12
CA ALA A 188 -2.45 -10.00 -2.88
C ALA A 188 -3.75 -10.70 -2.44
N ASN A 189 -3.70 -11.99 -2.05
CA ASN A 189 -4.88 -12.69 -1.52
C ASN A 189 -5.31 -12.15 -0.15
N GLY A 190 -4.34 -11.85 0.72
CA GLY A 190 -4.55 -11.20 2.01
C GLY A 190 -5.23 -9.85 1.83
N LEU A 191 -4.61 -8.96 1.04
CA LEU A 191 -5.12 -7.63 0.71
C LEU A 191 -6.57 -7.66 0.22
N LYS A 192 -6.85 -8.52 -0.78
CA LYS A 192 -8.20 -8.65 -1.36
C LYS A 192 -9.23 -9.06 -0.31
N ASN A 193 -8.95 -10.10 0.47
CA ASN A 193 -9.93 -10.62 1.44
C ASN A 193 -10.16 -9.63 2.58
N LEU A 194 -9.09 -9.00 3.08
CA LEU A 194 -9.19 -8.00 4.13
C LEU A 194 -9.92 -6.76 3.63
N ALA A 195 -9.55 -6.18 2.49
CA ALA A 195 -10.22 -5.01 1.92
C ALA A 195 -11.72 -5.24 1.73
N ILE A 196 -12.12 -6.38 1.13
CA ILE A 196 -13.55 -6.68 0.91
C ILE A 196 -14.29 -6.94 2.23
N SER A 197 -13.63 -7.54 3.23
CA SER A 197 -14.25 -7.79 4.54
C SER A 197 -14.62 -6.53 5.31
N GLN A 198 -13.94 -5.40 5.05
CA GLN A 198 -14.20 -4.12 5.71
C GLN A 198 -15.33 -3.32 5.05
N ILE A 199 -15.79 -3.73 3.86
CA ILE A 199 -16.86 -3.00 3.16
C ILE A 199 -18.20 -3.27 3.86
N PRO A 200 -18.93 -2.23 4.30
CA PRO A 200 -20.24 -2.40 4.94
C PRO A 200 -21.22 -3.24 4.09
N PRO A 201 -22.02 -4.14 4.70
CA PRO A 201 -22.93 -5.02 3.95
C PRO A 201 -23.95 -4.28 3.07
N LYS A 202 -24.33 -3.05 3.44
CA LYS A 202 -25.22 -2.20 2.63
C LYS A 202 -24.55 -1.79 1.31
N ILE A 203 -23.25 -1.50 1.35
CA ILE A 203 -22.45 -1.14 0.17
C ILE A 203 -22.16 -2.38 -0.68
N LEU A 204 -21.87 -3.53 -0.05
CA LEU A 204 -21.66 -4.80 -0.78
C LEU A 204 -22.88 -5.22 -1.61
N ARG A 205 -24.10 -4.98 -1.13
CA ARG A 205 -25.34 -5.26 -1.87
C ARG A 205 -25.47 -4.41 -3.15
N VAL A 206 -24.98 -3.18 -3.12
CA VAL A 206 -24.93 -2.30 -4.30
C VAL A 206 -23.77 -2.72 -5.24
N ILE A 207 -22.67 -3.22 -4.68
CA ILE A 207 -21.46 -3.67 -5.40
C ILE A 207 -21.51 -5.19 -5.72
N ASN A 208 -22.71 -5.76 -5.96
CA ASN A 208 -22.88 -7.17 -6.42
C ASN A 208 -22.02 -7.55 -7.65
N ILE A 209 -21.39 -6.56 -8.29
CA ILE A 209 -20.49 -6.66 -9.44
C ILE A 209 -19.17 -7.41 -9.14
N LEU A 210 -18.74 -7.59 -7.88
CA LEU A 210 -17.47 -8.28 -7.58
C LEU A 210 -17.56 -9.81 -7.50
N GLY A 211 -18.77 -10.38 -7.31
CA GLY A 211 -18.98 -11.83 -7.25
C GLY A 211 -18.12 -12.59 -6.23
N TYR A 212 -17.59 -11.89 -5.22
CA TYR A 212 -16.67 -12.44 -4.23
C TYR A 212 -16.94 -11.86 -2.85
N LYS A 213 -17.12 -12.75 -1.86
CA LYS A 213 -17.24 -12.39 -0.45
C LYS A 213 -15.86 -12.48 0.21
N GLY A 214 -15.35 -11.35 0.68
CA GLY A 214 -14.11 -11.31 1.47
C GLY A 214 -14.29 -12.03 2.80
N GLN A 215 -13.32 -12.87 3.17
CA GLN A 215 -13.30 -13.54 4.47
C GLN A 215 -12.08 -13.08 5.24
N GLU A 216 -12.30 -12.42 6.37
CA GLU A 216 -11.22 -11.84 7.20
C GLU A 216 -10.21 -12.92 7.63
N SER A 217 -10.68 -14.08 8.09
CA SER A 217 -9.83 -15.21 8.51
C SER A 217 -8.88 -15.68 7.39
N VAL A 218 -9.41 -15.88 6.18
CA VAL A 218 -8.60 -16.26 5.01
C VAL A 218 -7.61 -15.14 4.65
N GLY A 219 -8.03 -13.88 4.79
CA GLY A 219 -7.17 -12.73 4.56
C GLY A 219 -5.98 -12.69 5.52
N LEU A 220 -6.23 -12.89 6.80
CA LEU A 220 -5.21 -12.93 7.85
C LEU A 220 -4.27 -14.13 7.68
N GLU A 221 -4.80 -15.32 7.35
CA GLU A 221 -3.97 -16.51 7.14
C GLU A 221 -2.97 -16.31 5.99
N GLU A 222 -3.43 -15.81 4.84
CA GLU A 222 -2.57 -15.57 3.69
C GLU A 222 -1.58 -14.43 3.93
N LEU A 223 -2.00 -13.39 4.65
CA LEU A 223 -1.13 -12.29 5.02
C LEU A 223 -0.03 -12.74 5.99
N ASN A 224 -0.36 -13.60 6.96
CA ASN A 224 0.63 -14.18 7.88
C ASN A 224 1.67 -15.03 7.14
N LYS A 225 1.22 -15.92 6.24
CA LYS A 225 2.12 -16.71 5.40
C LYS A 225 3.05 -15.83 4.57
N ALA A 226 2.50 -14.78 3.93
CA ALA A 226 3.31 -13.82 3.19
C ALA A 226 4.32 -13.09 4.08
N ALA A 227 3.91 -12.64 5.27
CA ALA A 227 4.69 -11.78 6.14
C ALA A 227 5.80 -12.49 6.92
N PHE A 228 5.61 -13.76 7.29
CA PHE A 228 6.47 -14.47 8.25
C PHE A 228 7.08 -15.78 7.74
N GLU A 229 6.47 -16.42 6.74
CA GLU A 229 6.96 -17.71 6.22
C GLU A 229 7.74 -17.57 4.91
N LEU A 230 7.68 -16.39 4.27
CA LEU A 230 8.30 -16.14 2.97
C LEU A 230 9.30 -14.98 3.02
N PRO A 231 10.32 -14.99 2.14
CA PRO A 231 11.31 -13.93 2.07
C PRO A 231 10.92 -12.80 1.10
N GLY A 232 11.67 -11.71 1.21
CA GLY A 232 11.72 -10.66 0.20
C GLY A 232 10.81 -9.48 0.47
N MET A 233 10.77 -8.56 -0.49
CA MET A 233 10.13 -7.24 -0.32
C MET A 233 8.59 -7.35 -0.15
N ASN A 234 7.95 -8.28 -0.87
CA ASN A 234 6.51 -8.52 -0.72
C ASN A 234 6.13 -8.96 0.71
N SER A 235 6.99 -9.71 1.39
CA SER A 235 6.80 -10.11 2.79
C SER A 235 6.88 -8.92 3.74
N ARG A 236 7.77 -7.96 3.47
CA ARG A 236 7.85 -6.71 4.24
C ARG A 236 6.64 -5.82 4.02
N PHE A 237 6.16 -5.70 2.77
CA PHE A 237 4.89 -5.01 2.50
C PHE A 237 3.69 -5.69 3.15
N ALA A 238 3.68 -7.03 3.23
CA ALA A 238 2.67 -7.77 3.96
C ALA A 238 2.69 -7.43 5.47
N ARG A 239 3.88 -7.32 6.09
CA ARG A 239 4.02 -6.87 7.50
C ARG A 239 3.51 -5.44 7.71
N MET A 240 3.89 -4.51 6.83
CA MET A 240 3.42 -3.13 6.88
C MET A 240 1.89 -3.04 6.72
N PHE A 241 1.32 -3.80 5.78
CA PHE A 241 -0.13 -3.86 5.59
C PHE A 241 -0.84 -4.54 6.78
N PHE A 242 -0.23 -5.55 7.41
CA PHE A 242 -0.76 -6.18 8.62
C PHE A 242 -0.93 -5.17 9.75
N ILE A 243 0.12 -4.36 10.01
CA ILE A 243 0.07 -3.28 11.00
C ILE A 243 -1.03 -2.28 10.63
N ALA A 244 -1.01 -1.78 9.38
CA ALA A 244 -2.00 -0.80 8.92
C ALA A 244 -3.45 -1.31 9.04
N TYR A 245 -3.68 -2.59 8.74
CA TYR A 245 -4.99 -3.21 8.87
C TYR A 245 -5.52 -3.16 10.31
N TRP A 246 -4.71 -3.55 11.28
CA TRP A 246 -5.11 -3.56 12.69
C TRP A 246 -5.18 -2.15 13.29
N LEU A 247 -4.15 -1.34 13.06
CA LEU A 247 -4.00 -0.03 13.71
C LEU A 247 -4.81 1.09 13.06
N TYR A 248 -5.15 0.96 11.77
CA TYR A 248 -5.96 1.95 11.06
C TYR A 248 -7.31 1.38 10.60
N GLY A 249 -7.30 0.23 9.91
CA GLY A 249 -8.52 -0.35 9.34
C GLY A 249 -9.56 -0.70 10.42
N LYS A 250 -9.16 -1.53 11.40
CA LYS A 250 -10.07 -1.99 12.46
C LYS A 250 -10.39 -0.93 13.50
N SER A 251 -9.41 -0.10 13.87
CA SER A 251 -9.59 0.98 14.85
C SER A 251 -10.56 2.07 14.36
N HIS A 252 -10.34 2.64 13.16
CA HIS A 252 -11.20 3.71 12.63
C HIS A 252 -12.52 3.18 12.07
N GLY A 253 -12.54 1.94 11.56
CA GLY A 253 -13.75 1.34 11.01
C GLY A 253 -14.83 1.00 12.04
N GLY A 254 -14.51 1.03 13.34
CA GLY A 254 -15.42 0.56 14.40
C GLY A 254 -15.71 -0.94 14.33
N LEU A 255 -14.84 -1.71 13.64
CA LEU A 255 -15.06 -3.12 13.29
C LEU A 255 -14.46 -4.11 14.31
N GLY A 256 -14.23 -3.62 15.54
CA GLY A 256 -13.65 -4.36 16.66
C GLY A 256 -12.13 -4.49 16.54
N LEU A 257 -11.42 -3.90 17.49
CA LEU A 257 -9.99 -4.13 17.67
C LEU A 257 -9.77 -5.43 18.45
N LYS A 258 -8.72 -6.19 18.10
CA LYS A 258 -8.27 -7.28 18.98
C LYS A 258 -7.84 -6.68 20.32
N LYS A 259 -8.20 -7.36 21.41
CA LYS A 259 -7.68 -7.06 22.75
C LYS A 259 -6.15 -7.23 22.83
N ASP A 260 -5.58 -8.07 21.94
CA ASP A 260 -4.16 -8.36 21.90
C ASP A 260 -3.56 -7.96 20.54
N LEU A 261 -2.66 -6.97 20.60
CA LEU A 261 -1.90 -6.43 19.46
C LEU A 261 -0.41 -6.86 19.48
N GLN A 262 -0.04 -7.89 20.26
CA GLN A 262 1.33 -8.40 20.40
C GLN A 262 2.04 -8.60 19.06
N MET A 263 1.32 -9.07 18.04
CA MET A 263 1.90 -9.29 16.72
C MET A 263 2.30 -7.98 16.03
N CYS A 264 1.50 -6.92 16.15
CA CYS A 264 1.88 -5.59 15.65
C CYS A 264 3.06 -5.04 16.45
N GLU A 265 3.01 -5.15 17.78
CA GLU A 265 4.07 -4.71 18.69
C GLU A 265 5.41 -5.38 18.36
N GLY A 266 5.41 -6.71 18.17
CA GLY A 266 6.60 -7.47 17.80
C GLY A 266 7.19 -7.09 16.44
N ILE A 267 6.36 -6.83 15.43
CA ILE A 267 6.84 -6.36 14.12
C ILE A 267 7.46 -4.96 14.25
N ILE A 268 6.76 -4.03 14.88
CA ILE A 268 7.19 -2.64 15.05
C ILE A 268 8.51 -2.60 15.83
N LYS A 269 8.57 -3.30 16.97
CA LYS A 269 9.77 -3.40 17.80
C LYS A 269 10.96 -3.90 16.99
N LYS A 270 10.80 -5.02 16.29
CA LYS A 270 11.87 -5.61 15.49
C LYS A 270 12.37 -4.67 14.38
N GLU A 271 11.46 -4.03 13.64
CA GLU A 271 11.86 -3.12 12.56
C GLU A 271 12.51 -1.84 13.10
N LEU A 272 12.17 -1.38 14.30
CA LEU A 272 12.83 -0.24 14.96
C LEU A 272 14.14 -0.62 15.67
N GLU A 273 14.33 -1.87 16.09
CA GLU A 273 15.63 -2.38 16.55
C GLU A 273 16.66 -2.36 15.41
N ASP A 274 16.25 -2.82 14.22
CA ASP A 274 17.10 -2.83 13.02
C ASP A 274 17.24 -1.42 12.40
N HIS A 275 16.19 -0.60 12.46
CA HIS A 275 16.09 0.70 11.80
C HIS A 275 15.45 1.77 12.70
N PRO A 276 16.18 2.31 13.70
CA PRO A 276 15.61 3.19 14.73
C PRO A 276 14.98 4.49 14.25
N LYS A 277 15.35 4.94 13.05
CA LYS A 277 14.87 6.20 12.46
C LYS A 277 13.73 6.00 11.47
N ALA A 278 13.28 4.77 11.20
CA ALA A 278 12.31 4.50 10.14
C ALA A 278 10.94 5.15 10.43
N ILE A 279 10.65 6.27 9.75
CA ILE A 279 9.52 7.15 10.04
C ILE A 279 8.16 6.44 9.97
N VAL A 280 8.00 5.50 9.04
CA VAL A 280 6.76 4.72 8.90
C VAL A 280 6.53 3.86 10.15
N TYR A 281 7.55 3.21 10.68
CA TYR A 281 7.43 2.37 11.88
C TYR A 281 7.35 3.19 13.17
N LEU A 282 7.99 4.36 13.23
CA LEU A 282 7.80 5.32 14.32
C LEU A 282 6.35 5.83 14.36
N GLY A 283 5.75 6.15 13.20
CA GLY A 283 4.32 6.49 13.10
C GLY A 283 3.41 5.35 13.54
N PHE A 284 3.73 4.11 13.16
CA PHE A 284 3.02 2.93 13.66
C PHE A 284 3.17 2.72 15.16
N GLN A 285 4.33 3.01 15.74
CA GLN A 285 4.54 2.96 17.19
C GLN A 285 3.65 3.99 17.88
N ALA A 286 3.63 5.24 17.40
CA ALA A 286 2.77 6.29 17.93
C ALA A 286 1.28 5.89 17.87
N LYS A 287 0.86 5.29 16.75
CA LYS A 287 -0.52 4.78 16.59
C LYS A 287 -0.83 3.60 17.51
N LEU A 288 0.11 2.68 17.69
CA LEU A 288 -0.05 1.54 18.60
C LEU A 288 -0.30 2.02 20.03
N GLU A 289 0.47 3.00 20.50
CA GLU A 289 0.30 3.58 21.84
C GLU A 289 -1.05 4.29 21.98
N GLN A 290 -1.49 5.04 20.96
CA GLN A 290 -2.82 5.65 20.94
C GLN A 290 -3.92 4.60 21.11
N VAL A 291 -3.84 3.52 20.31
CA VAL A 291 -4.83 2.44 20.29
C VAL A 291 -4.82 1.63 21.60
N LYS A 292 -3.68 1.54 22.30
CA LYS A 292 -3.56 0.95 23.65
C LYS A 292 -4.09 1.88 24.76
N GLY A 293 -4.44 3.12 24.44
CA GLY A 293 -4.89 4.13 25.41
C GLY A 293 -3.75 4.89 26.09
N ASN A 294 -2.50 4.69 25.67
CA ASN A 294 -1.32 5.39 26.18
C ASN A 294 -1.18 6.74 25.47
N ILE A 295 -2.16 7.63 25.64
CA ILE A 295 -2.33 8.82 24.81
C ILE A 295 -1.15 9.80 24.94
N ASP A 296 -0.64 10.02 26.16
CA ASP A 296 0.53 10.90 26.37
C ASP A 296 1.80 10.38 25.67
N VAL A 297 1.97 9.06 25.60
CA VAL A 297 3.09 8.44 24.88
C VAL A 297 2.92 8.65 23.38
N SER A 298 1.69 8.46 22.87
CA SER A 298 1.38 8.71 21.47
C SER A 298 1.63 10.17 21.05
N ILE A 299 1.21 11.14 21.88
CA ILE A 299 1.44 12.57 21.63
C ILE A 299 2.94 12.84 21.53
N LYS A 300 3.72 12.42 22.54
CA LYS A 300 5.18 12.63 22.54
C LYS A 300 5.86 12.04 21.31
N LEU A 301 5.52 10.80 20.94
CA LEU A 301 6.08 10.17 19.73
C LEU A 301 5.73 10.94 18.46
N ASN A 302 4.50 11.42 18.33
CA ASN A 302 4.07 12.23 17.19
C ASN A 302 4.75 13.61 17.17
N GLU A 303 4.93 14.28 18.31
CA GLU A 303 5.67 15.55 18.38
C GLU A 303 7.14 15.39 17.98
N GLU A 304 7.79 14.29 18.37
CA GLU A 304 9.15 13.97 17.90
C GLU A 304 9.19 13.74 16.38
N LEU A 305 8.16 13.11 15.81
CA LEU A 305 8.04 12.94 14.35
C LEU A 305 7.93 14.27 13.60
N LEU A 306 7.30 15.30 14.18
CA LEU A 306 7.23 16.64 13.58
C LEU A 306 8.59 17.35 13.49
N LYS A 307 9.59 16.93 14.28
CA LYS A 307 10.96 17.45 14.20
C LYS A 307 11.73 16.89 13.01
N ASN A 308 11.19 15.88 12.33
CA ASN A 308 11.80 15.32 11.14
C ASN A 308 11.75 16.32 9.98
N GLU A 309 12.86 16.49 9.27
CA GLU A 309 12.94 17.37 8.09
C GLU A 309 12.04 16.90 6.94
N TYR A 310 11.65 15.62 6.94
CA TYR A 310 10.78 15.06 5.93
C TYR A 310 9.30 15.37 6.16
N THR A 311 8.89 16.53 5.65
CA THR A 311 7.57 17.12 5.88
C THR A 311 6.39 16.37 5.25
N ALA A 312 6.64 15.42 4.32
CA ALA A 312 5.59 14.64 3.68
C ALA A 312 4.71 13.86 4.69
N PHE A 313 5.26 13.51 5.86
CA PHE A 313 4.53 12.83 6.92
C PHE A 313 3.87 13.77 7.93
N HIS A 314 4.25 15.05 7.98
CA HIS A 314 3.77 15.98 9.01
C HIS A 314 2.25 16.09 9.01
N LYS A 315 1.60 16.00 7.85
CA LYS A 315 0.14 16.09 7.77
C LYS A 315 -0.56 14.87 8.40
N ALA A 316 -0.07 13.66 8.12
CA ALA A 316 -0.56 12.47 8.81
C ALA A 316 -0.32 12.57 10.34
N VAL A 317 0.82 13.12 10.75
CA VAL A 317 1.13 13.34 12.17
C VAL A 317 0.20 14.38 12.80
N HIS A 318 -0.11 15.50 12.13
CA HIS A 318 -1.10 16.47 12.60
C HIS A 318 -2.49 15.82 12.77
N PHE A 319 -2.89 14.95 11.84
CA PHE A 319 -4.14 14.19 11.95
C PHE A 319 -4.15 13.28 13.19
N GLU A 320 -3.04 12.59 13.46
CA GLU A 320 -2.92 11.75 14.66
C GLU A 320 -2.91 12.56 15.96
N LEU A 321 -2.22 13.71 15.99
CA LEU A 321 -2.22 14.62 17.14
C LEU A 321 -3.61 15.19 17.41
N MET A 322 -4.32 15.63 16.37
CA MET A 322 -5.69 16.11 16.47
C MET A 322 -6.59 15.11 17.21
N PHE A 323 -6.55 13.82 16.85
CA PHE A 323 -7.35 12.80 17.53
C PHE A 323 -6.80 12.40 18.90
N SER A 324 -5.49 12.41 19.10
CA SER A 324 -4.89 12.12 20.41
C SER A 324 -5.29 13.17 21.44
N HIS A 325 -5.23 14.46 21.10
CA HIS A 325 -5.70 15.55 21.94
C HIS A 325 -7.22 15.50 22.16
N ALA A 326 -8.00 15.09 21.15
CA ALA A 326 -9.45 14.95 21.30
C ALA A 326 -9.83 13.87 22.33
N LEU A 327 -9.06 12.78 22.43
CA LEU A 327 -9.25 11.75 23.46
C LEU A 327 -8.95 12.26 24.88
N LYS A 328 -8.27 13.40 25.00
CA LYS A 328 -7.95 14.07 26.27
C LYS A 328 -8.79 15.32 26.52
N SER A 329 -9.73 15.64 25.64
CA SER A 329 -10.50 16.91 25.68
C SER A 329 -9.62 18.16 25.62
N GLU A 330 -8.45 18.09 25.01
CA GLU A 330 -7.52 19.22 24.87
C GLU A 330 -7.90 20.04 23.61
N TRP A 331 -9.04 20.74 23.67
CA TRP A 331 -9.70 21.29 22.49
C TRP A 331 -8.91 22.35 21.73
N ASP A 332 -8.09 23.15 22.42
CA ASP A 332 -7.23 24.14 21.75
C ASP A 332 -6.21 23.50 20.81
N GLU A 333 -5.58 22.41 21.25
CA GLU A 333 -4.67 21.63 20.40
C GLU A 333 -5.44 20.92 19.27
N CYS A 334 -6.64 20.40 19.55
CA CYS A 334 -7.49 19.82 18.51
C CYS A 334 -7.78 20.82 17.39
N ILE A 335 -8.17 22.05 17.74
CA ILE A 335 -8.47 23.12 16.77
C ILE A 335 -7.21 23.50 15.98
N LYS A 336 -6.08 23.69 16.65
CA LYS A 336 -4.78 23.99 16.02
C LYS A 336 -4.40 22.93 14.98
N TYR A 337 -4.44 21.65 15.34
CA TYR A 337 -4.08 20.58 14.40
C TYR A 337 -5.14 20.39 13.30
N ALA A 338 -6.43 20.56 13.60
CA ALA A 338 -7.49 20.54 12.59
C ALA A 338 -7.28 21.64 11.52
N GLU A 339 -6.93 22.86 11.95
CA GLU A 339 -6.59 23.94 11.04
C GLU A 339 -5.38 23.61 10.16
N LEU A 340 -4.31 23.04 10.74
CA LEU A 340 -3.10 22.64 10.00
C LEU A 340 -3.41 21.55 8.96
N VAL A 341 -4.23 20.56 9.31
CA VAL A 341 -4.68 19.53 8.37
C VAL A 341 -5.52 20.16 7.26
N ARG A 342 -6.49 21.03 7.60
CA ARG A 342 -7.40 21.67 6.64
C ARG A 342 -6.68 22.60 5.66
N LYS A 343 -5.78 23.46 6.13
CA LYS A 343 -5.07 24.43 5.28
C LYS A 343 -4.18 23.77 4.22
N GLY A 344 -3.79 22.51 4.43
CA GLY A 344 -2.86 21.81 3.56
C GLY A 344 -3.47 20.76 2.63
N THR A 345 -4.77 20.44 2.68
CA THR A 345 -5.33 19.34 1.87
C THR A 345 -6.58 19.73 1.09
N GLU A 346 -6.62 19.29 -0.17
CA GLU A 346 -7.83 19.27 -1.00
C GLU A 346 -8.66 18.00 -0.75
N HIS A 347 -8.15 17.06 0.04
CA HIS A 347 -8.81 15.79 0.32
C HIS A 347 -9.78 15.94 1.50
N SER A 348 -11.07 15.75 1.21
CA SER A 348 -12.17 15.84 2.19
C SER A 348 -12.19 17.15 3.02
N PRO A 349 -12.17 18.33 2.37
CA PRO A 349 -12.22 19.62 3.07
C PRO A 349 -13.49 19.75 3.93
N THR A 350 -14.59 19.12 3.51
CA THR A 350 -15.83 19.02 4.29
C THR A 350 -15.59 18.33 5.63
N TYR A 351 -14.87 17.21 5.65
CA TYR A 351 -14.61 16.46 6.88
C TYR A 351 -13.73 17.26 7.85
N THR A 352 -12.63 17.82 7.36
CA THR A 352 -11.68 18.56 8.22
C THR A 352 -12.30 19.85 8.76
N THR A 353 -13.09 20.55 7.94
CA THR A 353 -13.87 21.72 8.38
C THR A 353 -14.94 21.34 9.42
N TYR A 354 -15.64 20.23 9.20
CA TYR A 354 -16.64 19.73 10.15
C TYR A 354 -16.01 19.33 11.48
N ALA A 355 -14.89 18.61 11.46
CA ALA A 355 -14.16 18.23 12.67
C ALA A 355 -13.69 19.47 13.45
N GLU A 356 -13.09 20.46 12.77
CA GLU A 356 -12.71 21.74 13.39
C GLU A 356 -13.91 22.43 14.04
N ALA A 357 -15.05 22.50 13.33
CA ALA A 357 -16.27 23.12 13.85
C ALA A 357 -16.81 22.39 15.09
N VAL A 358 -16.76 21.05 15.10
CA VAL A 358 -17.15 20.23 16.26
C VAL A 358 -16.25 20.54 17.47
N PHE A 359 -14.93 20.59 17.28
CA PHE A 359 -14.01 20.91 18.39
C PHE A 359 -14.25 22.31 18.97
N ARG A 360 -14.49 23.30 18.11
CA ARG A 360 -14.85 24.66 18.54
C ARG A 360 -16.18 24.67 19.31
N TYR A 361 -17.18 23.95 18.82
CA TYR A 361 -18.49 23.87 19.45
C TYR A 361 -18.40 23.22 20.84
N VAL A 362 -17.76 22.06 20.96
CA VAL A 362 -17.60 21.34 22.24
C VAL A 362 -16.85 22.21 23.26
N LYS A 363 -15.77 22.88 22.84
CA LYS A 363 -15.05 23.83 23.69
C LYS A 363 -15.98 24.92 24.26
N CYS A 364 -16.85 25.49 23.43
CA CYS A 364 -17.79 26.51 23.87
C CYS A 364 -18.81 25.97 24.87
N ILE A 365 -19.36 24.77 24.64
CA ILE A 365 -20.33 24.14 25.54
C ILE A 365 -19.70 23.88 26.92
N GLU A 366 -18.51 23.27 26.97
CA GLU A 366 -17.84 23.00 28.25
C GLU A 366 -17.48 24.29 29.00
N ALA A 367 -17.14 25.37 28.29
CA ALA A 367 -16.90 26.66 28.92
C ALA A 367 -18.18 27.29 29.52
N MET A 368 -19.35 26.98 28.96
CA MET A 368 -20.65 27.43 29.48
C MET A 368 -21.12 26.59 30.68
N ASP A 369 -20.81 25.29 30.72
CA ASP A 369 -21.18 24.39 31.83
C ASP A 369 -20.36 24.63 33.12
N VAL A 370 -19.24 25.36 33.02
CA VAL A 370 -18.37 25.74 34.16
C VAL A 370 -18.79 27.09 34.78
N GLN A 371 -19.70 27.84 34.13
CA GLN A 371 -20.29 29.09 34.63
C GLN A 371 -21.61 28.83 35.34
#